data_AF-A0AAW2WBU1-F1
#
_entry.id   AF-A0AAW2WBU1-F1
#
_cell.length_a   1.000
_cell.length_b   1.000
_cell.length_c   1.000
_cell.angle_alpha   90.00
_cell.angle_beta   90.00
_cell.angle_gamma   90.00
#
_symmetry.space_group_name_H-M   'P 1'
#
loop_
_entity.id
_entity.type
_entity.pdbx_description
1 polymer ?
#
loop_
_entity_poly.entity_id
_entity_poly.type
_entity_poly.pdbx_seq_one_letter_code
_entity_poly.pdbx_strand_id
1 'polypeptide(L)'
;MGGVSKEFDDKYRPKMYRDKKRMEFLNLVQGDNQTVAEYELRFAALAKYAPEAVVTQEDRCYRFEQDYDQRLERVLQLELRILKLLLSQLYGWKKR
;
A
#
# COMPACT_ATOMS: atom_id res chain seq x y z
N MET A 1 13.07 -15.02 23.76
CA MET A 1 12.48 -13.89 24.51
C MET A 1 11.22 -13.39 23.81
N GLY A 2 10.07 -14.03 24.02
CA GLY A 2 8.83 -13.73 23.27
C GLY A 2 7.52 -13.77 24.08
N GLY A 3 7.57 -13.71 25.41
CA GLY A 3 6.37 -13.83 26.26
C GLY A 3 5.58 -12.52 26.41
N VAL A 4 6.25 -11.40 26.66
CA VAL A 4 5.60 -10.19 27.19
C VAL A 4 4.62 -9.52 26.21
N SER A 5 4.88 -9.57 24.89
CA SER A 5 4.06 -8.82 23.92
C SER A 5 2.71 -9.49 23.62
N LYS A 6 2.63 -10.82 23.63
CA LYS A 6 1.41 -11.54 23.25
C LYS A 6 0.39 -11.49 24.38
N GLU A 7 0.83 -11.75 25.61
CA GLU A 7 -0.02 -11.69 26.81
C GLU A 7 -0.51 -10.26 27.09
N PHE A 8 0.33 -9.24 26.85
CA PHE A 8 -0.09 -7.84 26.98
C PHE A 8 -1.11 -7.44 25.90
N ASP A 9 -0.86 -7.80 24.63
CA ASP A 9 -1.81 -7.52 23.57
C ASP A 9 -3.12 -8.31 23.75
N ASP A 10 -3.09 -9.55 24.25
CA ASP A 10 -4.31 -10.32 24.59
C ASP A 10 -5.10 -9.75 25.76
N LYS A 11 -4.41 -9.16 26.74
CA LYS A 11 -5.04 -8.56 27.91
C LYS A 11 -5.58 -7.15 27.67
N TYR A 12 -4.93 -6.36 26.81
CA TYR A 12 -5.21 -4.92 26.66
C TYR A 12 -5.65 -4.50 25.25
N ARG A 13 -5.47 -5.35 24.22
CA ARG A 13 -5.98 -5.08 22.87
C ARG A 13 -7.04 -6.11 22.47
N PRO A 14 -8.31 -5.69 22.34
CA PRO A 14 -9.36 -6.57 21.85
C PRO A 14 -8.98 -7.23 20.53
N LYS A 15 -9.37 -8.49 20.34
CA LYS A 15 -9.14 -9.24 19.09
C LYS A 15 -9.56 -8.43 17.85
N MET A 16 -10.72 -7.78 17.90
CA MET A 16 -11.21 -6.91 16.82
C MET A 16 -10.24 -5.79 16.44
N TYR A 17 -9.51 -5.22 17.41
CA TYR A 17 -8.52 -4.18 17.13
C TYR A 17 -7.34 -4.75 16.35
N ARG A 18 -6.86 -5.93 16.76
CA ARG A 18 -5.74 -6.60 16.07
C ARG A 18 -6.13 -7.06 14.68
N ASP A 19 -7.32 -7.62 14.52
CA ASP A 19 -7.86 -8.02 13.21
C ASP A 19 -7.99 -6.81 12.28
N LYS A 20 -8.45 -5.65 12.81
CA LYS A 20 -8.49 -4.39 12.05
C LYS A 20 -7.09 -3.95 11.62
N LYS A 21 -6.10 -4.01 12.51
CA LYS A 21 -4.71 -3.65 12.19
C LYS A 21 -4.06 -4.60 11.19
N ARG A 22 -4.38 -5.89 11.26
CA ARG A 22 -3.98 -6.89 10.28
C ARG A 22 -4.55 -6.58 8.89
N MET A 23 -5.84 -6.25 8.82
CA MET A 23 -6.47 -5.84 7.55
C MET A 23 -5.89 -4.52 7.01
N GLU A 24 -5.54 -3.58 7.89
CA GLU A 24 -4.86 -2.33 7.51
C GLU A 24 -3.49 -2.63 6.89
N PHE A 25 -2.75 -3.61 7.42
CA PHE A 25 -1.46 -4.04 6.85
C PHE A 25 -1.63 -4.72 5.49
N LEU A 26 -2.58 -5.65 5.37
CA LEU A 26 -2.77 -6.43 4.14
C LEU A 26 -3.22 -5.57 2.95
N ASN A 27 -3.88 -4.44 3.22
CA ASN A 27 -4.32 -3.47 2.22
C ASN A 27 -3.44 -2.21 2.20
N LEU A 28 -2.27 -2.24 2.87
CA LEU A 28 -1.37 -1.10 2.88
C LEU A 28 -0.76 -0.94 1.49
N VAL A 29 -1.02 0.21 0.87
CA VAL A 29 -0.42 0.64 -0.40
C VAL A 29 0.26 1.99 -0.18
N GLN A 30 1.36 2.25 -0.89
CA GLN A 30 1.99 3.57 -0.87
C GLN A 30 1.04 4.61 -1.46
N GLY A 31 0.71 5.65 -0.68
CA GLY A 31 -0.10 6.77 -1.15
C GLY A 31 0.66 7.64 -2.17
N ASP A 32 -0.05 8.27 -3.10
CA ASP A 32 0.55 9.02 -4.21
C ASP A 32 1.42 10.21 -3.74
N ASN A 33 1.08 10.81 -2.59
CA ASN A 33 1.83 11.91 -1.98
C ASN A 33 2.69 11.47 -0.77
N GLN A 34 2.88 10.15 -0.60
CA GLN A 34 3.61 9.60 0.55
C GLN A 34 5.04 9.24 0.14
N THR A 35 6.03 9.67 0.93
CA THR A 35 7.42 9.28 0.70
C THR A 35 7.64 7.80 1.02
N VAL A 36 8.69 7.20 0.43
CA VAL A 36 9.07 5.81 0.72
C VAL A 36 9.38 5.63 2.20
N ALA A 37 10.06 6.59 2.84
CA ALA A 37 10.38 6.55 4.26
C ALA A 37 9.14 6.56 5.16
N GLU A 38 8.14 7.40 4.86
CA GLU A 38 6.87 7.42 5.61
C GLU A 38 6.08 6.12 5.41
N TYR A 39 6.16 5.52 4.22
CA TYR A 39 5.55 4.23 3.95
C TYR A 39 6.24 3.12 4.73
N GLU A 40 7.57 3.05 4.72
CA GLU A 40 8.36 2.07 5.47
C GLU A 40 8.06 2.14 6.98
N LEU A 41 7.94 3.33 7.55
CA LEU A 41 7.58 3.52 8.95
C LEU A 41 6.20 2.91 9.26
N ARG A 42 5.20 3.13 8.39
CA ARG A 42 3.86 2.54 8.54
C ARG A 42 3.88 1.03 8.35
N PHE A 43 4.62 0.54 7.37
CA PHE A 43 4.81 -0.87 7.10
C PHE A 43 5.40 -1.57 8.33
N ALA A 44 6.51 -1.07 8.88
CA ALA A 44 7.15 -1.63 10.07
C ALA A 44 6.23 -1.58 11.30
N ALA A 45 5.46 -0.50 11.47
CA ALA A 45 4.51 -0.36 12.58
C ALA A 45 3.35 -1.38 12.52
N LEU A 46 2.92 -1.75 11.31
CA LEU A 46 1.78 -2.63 11.06
C LEU A 46 2.18 -4.10 10.85
N ALA A 47 3.41 -4.39 10.42
CA ALA A 47 3.93 -5.74 10.17
C ALA A 47 3.78 -6.68 11.39
N LYS A 48 3.89 -6.15 12.61
CA LYS A 48 3.71 -6.92 13.85
C LYS A 48 2.31 -7.53 14.03
N TYR A 49 1.31 -7.05 13.30
CA TYR A 49 -0.07 -7.56 13.35
C TYR A 49 -0.37 -8.63 12.30
N ALA A 50 0.56 -8.84 11.35
CA ALA A 50 0.45 -9.87 10.33
C ALA A 50 1.81 -10.56 10.13
N PRO A 51 2.41 -11.14 11.19
CA PRO A 51 3.73 -11.78 11.08
C PRO A 51 3.77 -12.88 10.02
N GLU A 52 2.64 -13.56 9.78
CA GLU A 52 2.46 -14.54 8.71
C GLU A 52 2.48 -13.98 7.29
N ALA A 53 2.32 -12.67 7.11
CA ALA A 53 2.32 -12.01 5.80
C ALA A 53 3.68 -11.45 5.38
N VAL A 54 4.69 -11.53 6.27
CA VAL A 54 6.06 -11.02 6.10
C VAL A 54 7.08 -11.96 6.75
N VAL A 55 6.81 -13.27 6.67
CA VAL A 55 7.62 -14.30 7.32
C VAL A 55 9.03 -14.32 6.73
N THR A 56 9.12 -14.17 5.40
CA THR A 56 10.37 -14.22 4.67
C THR A 56 10.75 -12.87 4.08
N GLN A 57 12.02 -12.71 3.72
CA GLN A 57 12.47 -11.56 2.95
C GLN A 57 11.82 -11.52 1.56
N GLU A 58 11.54 -12.68 0.97
CA GLU A 58 10.82 -12.82 -0.29
C GLU A 58 9.37 -12.30 -0.17
N ASP A 59 8.65 -12.60 0.91
CA ASP A 59 7.30 -12.06 1.14
C ASP A 59 7.29 -10.54 1.21
N ARG A 60 8.34 -9.94 1.79
CA ARG A 60 8.50 -8.48 1.86
C ARG A 60 8.77 -7.89 0.48
N CYS A 61 9.66 -8.50 -0.31
CA CYS A 61 9.95 -8.08 -1.68
C CYS A 61 8.71 -8.19 -2.58
N TYR A 62 8.00 -9.31 -2.50
CA TYR A 62 6.78 -9.54 -3.28
C TYR A 62 5.69 -8.48 -3.01
N ARG A 63 5.49 -8.10 -1.73
CA ARG A 63 4.53 -7.03 -1.41
C ARG A 63 4.99 -5.66 -1.91
N PHE A 64 6.28 -5.38 -1.84
CA PHE A 64 6.82 -4.13 -2.38
C PHE A 64 6.66 -4.05 -3.91
N GLU A 65 6.89 -5.16 -4.63
CA GLU A 65 6.70 -5.27 -6.07
C GLU A 65 5.23 -5.09 -6.48
N GLN A 66 4.30 -5.74 -5.77
CA GLN A 66 2.85 -5.56 -5.99
C GLN A 66 2.43 -4.09 -5.87
N ASP A 67 2.94 -3.38 -4.88
CA ASP A 67 2.66 -1.95 -4.68
C ASP A 67 3.29 -1.08 -5.79
N TYR A 68 4.49 -1.43 -6.24
CA TYR A 68 5.18 -0.76 -7.33
C TYR A 68 4.43 -0.91 -8.66
N ASP A 69 3.97 -2.12 -8.98
CA ASP A 69 3.18 -2.40 -10.18
C ASP A 69 1.87 -1.61 -10.18
N GLN A 70 1.17 -1.55 -9.06
CA GLN A 70 -0.05 -0.73 -8.93
C GLN A 70 0.24 0.76 -9.12
N ARG A 71 1.40 1.25 -8.66
CA ARG A 71 1.79 2.65 -8.84
C ARG A 71 2.13 2.96 -10.29
N LEU A 72 2.86 2.07 -10.97
CA LEU A 72 3.12 2.18 -12.41
C LEU A 72 1.83 2.18 -13.21
N GLU A 73 0.89 1.29 -12.90
CA GLU A 73 -0.41 1.24 -13.56
C GLU A 73 -1.17 2.57 -13.40
N ARG A 74 -1.19 3.15 -12.19
CA ARG A 74 -1.81 4.48 -11.95
C ARG A 74 -1.17 5.58 -12.78
N VAL A 75 0.16 5.63 -12.87
CA VAL A 75 0.89 6.64 -13.67
C VAL A 75 0.54 6.50 -15.15
N LEU A 76 0.58 5.28 -15.69
CA LEU A 76 0.24 5.01 -17.10
C LEU A 76 -1.21 5.40 -17.41
N GLN A 77 -2.16 5.15 -16.50
CA GLN A 77 -3.55 5.56 -16.66
C GLN A 77 -3.71 7.08 -16.70
N LEU A 78 -3.00 7.81 -15.84
CA LEU A 78 -3.00 9.28 -15.85
C LEU A 78 -2.39 9.85 -17.13
N GLU A 79 -1.26 9.31 -17.59
CA GLU A 79 -0.63 9.71 -18.86
C GLU A 79 -1.56 9.47 -20.05
N LEU A 80 -2.18 8.29 -20.14
CA LEU A 80 -3.16 7.98 -21.18
C LEU A 80 -4.37 8.92 -21.13
N ARG A 81 -4.84 9.30 -19.94
CA ARG A 81 -5.94 10.25 -19.77
C ARG A 81 -5.55 11.65 -20.26
N ILE A 82 -4.36 12.12 -19.92
CA ILE A 82 -3.83 13.41 -20.37
C ILE A 82 -3.67 13.40 -21.90
N LEU A 83 -3.09 12.35 -22.47
CA LEU A 83 -2.92 12.22 -23.92
C LEU A 83 -4.28 12.22 -24.64
N LYS A 84 -5.28 11.48 -24.14
CA LYS A 84 -6.65 11.51 -24.70
C LYS A 84 -7.27 12.91 -24.64
N LEU A 85 -7.07 13.64 -23.54
CA LEU A 85 -7.55 15.02 -23.42
C LEU A 85 -6.86 15.92 -24.45
N LEU A 86 -5.54 15.88 -24.55
CA LEU A 86 -4.79 16.68 -25.52
C LEU A 86 -5.19 16.35 -26.97
N LEU A 87 -5.39 15.08 -27.30
CA LEU A 87 -5.91 14.67 -28.62
C LEU A 87 -7.32 15.21 -28.85
N SER A 88 -8.22 15.15 -27.86
CA SER A 88 -9.56 15.73 -28.00
C SER A 88 -9.53 17.25 -28.25
N GLN A 89 -8.59 17.97 -27.61
CA GLN A 89 -8.38 19.40 -27.82
C GLN A 89 -7.76 19.69 -29.20
N LEU A 90 -6.74 18.94 -29.63
CA LEU A 90 -6.06 19.18 -30.92
C LEU A 90 -6.93 18.79 -32.13
N TYR A 91 -7.64 17.67 -32.04
CA TYR A 91 -8.50 17.18 -33.13
C TYR A 91 -9.92 17.77 -33.07
N GLY A 92 -10.33 18.36 -31.94
CA GLY A 92 -11.61 19.07 -31.80
C GLY A 92 -11.66 20.43 -32.52
N TRP A 93 -10.52 20.99 -32.92
CA TRP A 93 -10.45 22.29 -33.62
C TRP A 93 -10.63 22.20 -35.14
N LYS A 94 -10.60 21.00 -35.74
CA LYS A 94 -10.75 20.82 -37.20
C LYS A 94 -12.22 20.71 -37.65
N LYS A 95 -13.14 21.31 -36.90
CA LYS A 95 -14.58 21.30 -37.17
C LYS A 95 -15.24 22.68 -36.98
N ARG A 96 -14.55 23.74 -37.38
CA ARG A 96 -15.12 25.06 -37.65
C ARG A 96 -14.69 25.54 -39.02
#